data_AF-A0A7X4CB49-F1
#
_entry.id   AF-A0A7X4CB49-F1
#
_cell.length_a   1.000
_cell.length_b   1.000
_cell.length_c   1.000
_cell.angle_alpha   90.00
_cell.angle_beta   90.00
_cell.angle_gamma   90.00
#
_symmetry.space_group_name_H-M   'P 1'
#
loop_
_entity.id
_entity.type
_entity.pdbx_description
1 polymer ?
#
loop_
_entity_poly.entity_id
_entity_poly.type
_entity_poly.pdbx_seq_one_letter_code
_entity_poly.pdbx_strand_id
1 'polypeptide(L)'
;MKHGVAEEQRVQNVKVVRTYEHKTEDVAILKVSEQLKPVPGLAFLQPRMVQKVYRFGYSHIPCIKGPQDGNLKVQTGEVTNISVKSYLDQEMFLYSVVSRPGDSGGPLVSEEGYVVGITTSLTEGKYGHETDREIFQPHYTGIPSHVIKQAVDELEAGVCLPYETFE
;
A
#
# COMPACT_ATOMS: atom_id res chain seq x y z
N MET A 1 1.12 24.04 -25.75
CA MET A 1 0.14 23.59 -24.73
C MET A 1 -0.66 22.45 -25.32
N LYS A 2 -0.31 21.19 -25.03
CA LYS A 2 -1.10 20.02 -25.39
C LYS A 2 -1.87 19.59 -24.16
N HIS A 3 -3.18 19.76 -24.16
CA HIS A 3 -4.06 19.13 -23.19
C HIS A 3 -4.05 17.63 -23.48
N GLY A 4 -3.27 16.88 -22.70
CA GLY A 4 -3.32 15.43 -22.68
C GLY A 4 -4.65 15.02 -22.07
N VAL A 5 -5.49 14.35 -22.85
CA VAL A 5 -6.70 13.67 -22.38
C VAL A 5 -6.24 12.62 -21.36
N ALA A 6 -6.69 12.74 -20.11
CA ALA A 6 -6.42 11.74 -19.08
C ALA A 6 -6.99 10.39 -19.56
N GLU A 7 -6.11 9.40 -19.70
CA GLU A 7 -6.46 8.05 -20.10
C GLU A 7 -7.46 7.46 -19.10
N GLU A 8 -8.55 6.89 -19.60
CA GLU A 8 -9.68 6.46 -18.76
C GLU A 8 -9.31 5.16 -18.02
N GLN A 9 -8.80 5.26 -16.80
CA GLN A 9 -8.40 4.10 -16.01
C GLN A 9 -9.61 3.48 -15.28
N ARG A 10 -9.95 2.23 -15.62
CA ARG A 10 -10.95 1.41 -14.92
C ARG A 10 -10.25 0.38 -14.03
N VAL A 11 -10.59 0.34 -12.75
CA VAL A 11 -10.15 -0.70 -11.80
C VAL A 11 -11.38 -1.43 -11.30
N GLN A 12 -11.51 -2.74 -11.58
CA GLN A 12 -12.60 -3.59 -11.05
C GLN A 12 -14.02 -2.98 -11.14
N ASN A 13 -14.36 -2.37 -12.29
CA ASN A 13 -15.64 -1.68 -12.57
C ASN A 13 -15.84 -0.31 -11.91
N VAL A 14 -14.78 0.29 -11.36
CA VAL A 14 -14.81 1.64 -10.81
C VAL A 14 -14.04 2.58 -11.75
N LYS A 15 -14.64 3.73 -12.05
CA LYS A 15 -14.03 4.76 -12.90
C LYS A 15 -13.29 5.78 -12.05
N VAL A 16 -11.97 5.89 -12.25
CA VAL A 16 -11.16 6.95 -11.66
C VAL A 16 -11.45 8.26 -12.39
N VAL A 17 -11.90 9.28 -11.66
CA VAL A 17 -12.18 10.63 -12.21
C VAL A 17 -11.04 11.60 -11.98
N ARG A 18 -10.22 11.35 -10.96
CA ARG A 18 -9.04 12.18 -10.65
C ARG A 18 -8.05 11.39 -9.79
N THR A 19 -6.77 11.62 -10.03
CA THR A 19 -5.67 11.09 -9.24
C THR A 19 -4.91 12.27 -8.62
N TYR A 20 -4.57 12.15 -7.35
CA TYR A 20 -3.66 13.06 -6.65
C TYR A 20 -2.45 12.24 -6.24
N GLU A 21 -1.34 12.39 -6.96
CA GLU A 21 -0.09 11.64 -6.72
C GLU A 21 0.86 12.50 -5.91
N HIS A 22 1.40 11.93 -4.85
CA HIS A 22 2.44 12.59 -4.06
C HIS A 22 3.77 12.56 -4.82
N LYS A 23 4.56 13.64 -4.70
CA LYS A 23 5.75 13.83 -5.56
C LYS A 23 6.94 12.99 -5.14
N THR A 24 7.06 12.71 -3.84
CA THR A 24 8.22 12.02 -3.25
C THR A 24 7.81 10.69 -2.63
N GLU A 25 6.78 10.70 -1.79
CA GLU A 25 6.20 9.47 -1.23
C GLU A 25 5.42 8.69 -2.28
N ASP A 26 5.52 7.35 -2.23
CA ASP A 26 4.78 6.42 -3.10
C ASP A 26 3.31 6.28 -2.62
N VAL A 27 2.61 7.42 -2.60
CA VAL A 27 1.23 7.55 -2.10
C VAL A 27 0.39 8.31 -3.12
N ALA A 28 -0.82 7.80 -3.40
CA ALA A 28 -1.78 8.49 -4.25
C ALA A 28 -3.21 8.37 -3.72
N ILE A 29 -4.02 9.39 -3.98
CA ILE A 29 -5.46 9.40 -3.69
C ILE A 29 -6.22 9.29 -5.01
N LEU A 30 -7.06 8.26 -5.13
CA LEU A 30 -7.94 8.05 -6.26
C LEU A 30 -9.33 8.57 -5.94
N LYS A 31 -9.81 9.56 -6.69
CA LYS A 31 -11.21 9.95 -6.70
C LYS A 31 -11.93 9.14 -7.76
N VAL A 32 -13.03 8.52 -7.38
CA VAL A 32 -13.84 7.67 -8.26
C VAL A 32 -15.24 8.24 -8.46
N SER A 33 -15.94 7.81 -9.52
CA SER A 33 -17.29 8.29 -9.82
C SER A 33 -18.37 7.59 -8.99
N GLU A 34 -18.09 6.37 -8.58
CA GLU A 34 -18.98 5.48 -7.87
C GLU A 34 -18.97 5.78 -6.37
N GLN A 35 -20.13 5.64 -5.72
CA GLN A 35 -20.22 5.76 -4.27
C GLN A 35 -19.70 4.49 -3.60
N LEU A 36 -18.52 4.59 -2.98
CA LEU A 36 -17.92 3.49 -2.23
C LEU A 36 -18.53 3.40 -0.82
N LYS A 37 -18.62 2.18 -0.28
CA LYS A 37 -18.98 1.95 1.12
C LYS A 37 -17.69 1.90 1.95
N PRO A 38 -17.42 2.89 2.82
CA PRO A 38 -16.26 2.83 3.70
C PRO A 38 -16.41 1.67 4.68
N VAL A 39 -15.29 1.06 5.06
CA VAL A 39 -15.26 0.07 6.14
C VAL A 39 -15.46 0.83 7.46
N PRO A 40 -16.54 0.58 8.21
CA PRO A 40 -16.81 1.31 9.44
C PRO A 40 -15.70 1.08 10.49
N GLY A 41 -15.29 2.14 11.19
CA GLY A 41 -14.29 2.05 12.24
C GLY A 41 -12.85 1.85 11.77
N LEU A 42 -12.58 1.92 10.47
CA LEU A 42 -11.22 1.87 9.95
C LEU A 42 -10.48 3.17 10.30
N ALA A 43 -9.39 3.04 11.04
CA ALA A 43 -8.50 4.14 11.37
C ALA A 43 -7.03 3.72 11.18
N PHE A 44 -6.17 4.71 11.05
CA PHE A 44 -4.74 4.55 10.87
C PHE A 44 -4.03 4.71 12.20
N LEU A 45 -3.00 3.90 12.43
CA LEU A 45 -2.15 3.95 13.62
C LEU A 45 -0.70 3.72 13.23
N GLN A 46 0.24 4.31 13.97
CA GLN A 46 1.66 4.08 13.70
C GLN A 46 2.04 2.60 13.89
N PRO A 47 2.91 2.02 13.03
CA PRO A 47 3.37 0.65 13.24
C PRO A 47 4.25 0.54 14.49
N ARG A 48 4.04 -0.52 15.27
CA ARG A 48 4.82 -0.89 16.44
C ARG A 48 5.64 -2.15 16.19
N MET A 49 6.80 -2.26 16.82
CA MET A 49 7.70 -3.41 16.68
C MET A 49 7.03 -4.70 17.18
N VAL A 50 7.24 -5.82 16.47
CA VAL A 50 6.66 -7.16 16.79
C VAL A 50 5.13 -7.17 16.81
N GLN A 51 4.46 -6.12 16.32
CA GLN A 51 3.01 -6.14 16.21
C GLN A 51 2.61 -7.11 15.10
N LYS A 52 1.62 -7.95 15.38
CA LYS A 52 1.03 -8.83 14.39
C LYS A 52 0.24 -8.02 13.37
N VAL A 53 0.42 -8.33 12.10
CA VAL A 53 -0.22 -7.65 10.98
C VAL A 53 -0.83 -8.66 10.01
N TYR A 54 -1.84 -8.19 9.30
CA TYR A 54 -2.54 -8.87 8.23
C TYR A 54 -2.44 -8.01 6.97
N ARG A 55 -1.80 -8.54 5.93
CA ARG A 55 -1.70 -7.89 4.62
C ARG A 55 -2.90 -8.30 3.78
N PHE A 56 -3.58 -7.31 3.20
CA PHE A 56 -4.70 -7.49 2.29
C PHE A 56 -4.28 -7.03 0.89
N GLY A 57 -4.46 -7.87 -0.13
CA GLY A 57 -4.07 -7.52 -1.49
C GLY A 57 -4.50 -8.53 -2.53
N TYR A 58 -4.19 -8.23 -3.78
CA TYR A 58 -4.75 -8.94 -4.92
C TYR A 58 -3.67 -9.65 -5.75
N SER A 59 -2.52 -10.00 -5.15
CA SER A 59 -1.42 -10.68 -5.84
C SER A 59 -1.86 -11.80 -6.80
N HIS A 60 -1.26 -11.85 -7.98
CA HIS A 60 -1.47 -12.94 -8.92
C HIS A 60 -0.78 -14.23 -8.42
N ILE A 61 -1.49 -15.36 -8.47
CA ILE A 61 -0.94 -16.68 -8.12
C ILE A 61 -1.03 -17.59 -9.34
N PRO A 62 0.11 -18.00 -9.94
CA PRO A 62 0.12 -18.84 -11.13
C PRO A 62 -0.73 -20.11 -10.97
N CYS A 63 -1.36 -20.52 -12.07
CA CYS A 63 -2.14 -21.77 -12.16
C CYS A 63 -3.40 -21.85 -11.27
N ILE A 64 -3.82 -20.78 -10.60
CA ILE A 64 -5.12 -20.73 -9.90
C ILE A 64 -6.19 -20.17 -10.83
N LYS A 65 -7.23 -20.97 -11.13
CA LYS A 65 -8.44 -20.51 -11.83
C LYS A 65 -9.43 -19.93 -10.82
N GLY A 66 -9.75 -18.65 -10.98
CA GLY A 66 -10.83 -17.91 -10.28
C GLY A 66 -11.47 -16.93 -11.27
N PRO A 67 -12.42 -16.05 -10.88
CA PRO A 67 -13.28 -15.30 -11.81
C PRO A 67 -12.61 -14.30 -12.78
N GLN A 68 -11.29 -14.34 -13.02
CA GLN A 68 -10.36 -13.33 -13.58
C GLN A 68 -9.68 -12.52 -12.44
N ASP A 69 -8.54 -13.01 -11.92
CA ASP A 69 -7.47 -12.34 -11.13
C ASP A 69 -7.75 -11.38 -9.94
N GLY A 70 -9.00 -11.18 -9.52
CA GLY A 70 -9.40 -10.18 -8.51
C GLY A 70 -9.79 -10.70 -7.11
N ASN A 71 -9.34 -11.88 -6.67
CA ASN A 71 -9.66 -12.34 -5.30
C ASN A 71 -8.76 -11.66 -4.26
N LEU A 72 -9.33 -11.27 -3.13
CA LEU A 72 -8.57 -10.79 -1.98
C LEU A 72 -7.77 -11.94 -1.35
N LYS A 73 -6.47 -11.73 -1.12
CA LYS A 73 -5.59 -12.65 -0.40
C LYS A 73 -5.15 -11.99 0.90
N VAL A 74 -5.26 -12.74 1.99
CA VAL A 74 -4.84 -12.31 3.32
C VAL A 74 -3.68 -13.16 3.78
N GLN A 75 -2.62 -12.52 4.26
CA GLN A 75 -1.49 -13.20 4.91
C GLN A 75 -1.12 -12.50 6.20
N THR A 76 -0.54 -13.26 7.14
CA THR A 76 -0.17 -12.75 8.46
C THR A 76 1.33 -12.87 8.70
N GLY A 77 1.83 -12.03 9.60
CA GLY A 77 3.22 -11.91 10.01
C GLY A 77 3.34 -10.78 11.01
N GLU A 78 4.53 -10.21 11.13
CA GLU A 78 4.84 -9.20 12.15
C GLU A 78 5.63 -8.04 11.56
N VAL A 79 5.52 -6.87 12.19
CA VAL A 79 6.44 -5.76 11.94
C VAL A 79 7.81 -6.10 12.52
N THR A 80 8.82 -6.13 11.67
CA THR A 80 10.20 -6.51 12.03
C THR A 80 11.11 -5.30 12.24
N ASN A 81 10.75 -4.15 11.67
CA ASN A 81 11.42 -2.88 11.93
C ASN A 81 10.44 -1.72 11.66
N ILE A 82 10.35 -0.75 12.56
CA ILE A 82 9.38 0.35 12.47
C ILE A 82 9.84 1.52 11.60
N SER A 83 11.14 1.66 11.32
CA SER A 83 11.66 2.76 10.51
C SER A 83 12.98 2.36 9.84
N VAL A 84 12.96 2.37 8.51
CA VAL A 84 14.10 2.24 7.62
C VAL A 84 13.96 3.28 6.51
N LYS A 85 15.05 3.58 5.80
CA LYS A 85 15.02 4.51 4.67
C LYS A 85 15.41 3.83 3.36
N SER A 86 14.76 4.22 2.28
CA SER A 86 15.15 3.84 0.93
C SER A 86 16.42 4.59 0.49
N TYR A 87 17.00 4.22 -0.65
CA TYR A 87 18.09 4.99 -1.27
C TYR A 87 17.68 6.41 -1.67
N LEU A 88 16.39 6.69 -1.78
CA LEU A 88 15.81 8.00 -2.08
C LEU A 88 15.36 8.74 -0.80
N ASP A 89 15.81 8.27 0.38
CA ASP A 89 15.48 8.83 1.70
C ASP A 89 14.00 8.73 2.11
N GLN A 90 13.20 7.91 1.42
CA GLN A 90 11.80 7.66 1.78
C GLN A 90 11.72 6.76 3.01
N GLU A 91 10.90 7.16 4.00
CA GLU A 91 10.69 6.38 5.22
C GLU A 91 9.74 5.21 4.96
N MET A 92 10.16 4.02 5.41
CA MET A 92 9.41 2.77 5.30
C MET A 92 9.49 2.00 6.61
N PHE A 93 8.65 0.98 6.77
CA PHE A 93 8.81 -0.03 7.81
C PHE A 93 8.95 -1.42 7.17
N LEU A 94 9.53 -2.36 7.91
CA LEU A 94 9.74 -3.74 7.47
C LEU A 94 8.73 -4.67 8.15
N TYR A 95 8.27 -5.67 7.40
CA TYR A 95 7.44 -6.76 7.92
C TYR A 95 7.82 -8.12 7.30
N SER A 96 7.41 -9.21 7.97
CA SER A 96 7.67 -10.60 7.55
C SER A 96 6.58 -11.25 6.70
N VAL A 97 5.45 -10.55 6.50
CA VAL A 97 4.36 -11.01 5.62
C VAL A 97 4.83 -11.07 4.18
N VAL A 98 4.60 -12.18 3.49
CA VAL A 98 4.99 -12.29 2.08
C VAL A 98 4.14 -11.35 1.23
N SER A 99 4.82 -10.42 0.55
CA SER A 99 4.23 -9.53 -0.47
C SER A 99 4.66 -9.97 -1.86
N ARG A 100 3.76 -9.82 -2.82
CA ARG A 100 3.97 -10.13 -4.23
C ARG A 100 3.43 -9.00 -5.10
N PRO A 101 3.85 -8.91 -6.38
CA PRO A 101 3.24 -8.01 -7.34
C PRO A 101 1.70 -8.13 -7.33
N GLY A 102 1.03 -6.99 -7.17
CA GLY A 102 -0.42 -6.89 -6.95
C GLY A 102 -0.85 -6.71 -5.49
N ASP A 103 0.08 -6.76 -4.53
CA ASP A 103 -0.17 -6.37 -3.14
C ASP A 103 0.13 -4.89 -2.86
N SER A 104 0.89 -4.22 -3.73
CA SER A 104 1.19 -2.77 -3.63
C SER A 104 -0.09 -1.94 -3.55
N GLY A 105 -0.11 -0.96 -2.65
CA GLY A 105 -1.27 -0.15 -2.30
C GLY A 105 -2.28 -0.85 -1.38
N GLY A 106 -2.12 -2.15 -1.11
CA GLY A 106 -2.93 -2.91 -0.16
C GLY A 106 -2.60 -2.54 1.30
N PRO A 107 -3.59 -2.54 2.21
CA PRO A 107 -3.34 -2.18 3.60
C PRO A 107 -2.68 -3.33 4.37
N LEU A 108 -1.79 -2.95 5.29
CA LEU A 108 -1.38 -3.78 6.42
C LEU A 108 -2.21 -3.37 7.63
N VAL A 109 -2.93 -4.32 8.22
CA VAL A 109 -3.87 -4.10 9.32
C VAL A 109 -3.38 -4.82 10.57
N SER A 110 -3.38 -4.17 11.74
CA SER A 110 -3.03 -4.79 13.01
C SER A 110 -4.11 -5.77 13.50
N GLU A 111 -3.80 -6.56 14.53
CA GLU A 111 -4.79 -7.45 15.16
C GLU A 111 -5.96 -6.68 15.80
N GLU A 112 -5.74 -5.43 16.20
CA GLU A 112 -6.78 -4.54 16.72
C GLU A 112 -7.61 -3.84 15.61
N GLY A 113 -7.29 -4.07 14.33
CA GLY A 113 -8.06 -3.53 13.20
C GLY A 113 -7.58 -2.18 12.67
N TYR A 114 -6.44 -1.66 13.12
CA TYR A 114 -5.87 -0.41 12.61
C TYR A 114 -5.03 -0.61 11.36
N VAL A 115 -5.13 0.29 10.39
CA VAL A 115 -4.20 0.35 9.27
C VAL A 115 -2.87 0.89 9.78
N VAL A 116 -1.82 0.08 9.68
CA VAL A 116 -0.48 0.44 10.16
C VAL A 116 0.45 0.88 9.02
N GLY A 117 0.00 0.68 7.79
CA GLY A 117 0.63 1.19 6.58
C GLY A 117 0.06 0.55 5.32
N ILE A 118 0.68 0.86 4.19
CA ILE A 118 0.35 0.25 2.89
C ILE A 118 1.58 -0.46 2.33
N THR A 119 1.37 -1.62 1.71
CA THR A 119 2.45 -2.34 1.00
C THR A 119 2.95 -1.50 -0.15
N THR A 120 4.27 -1.45 -0.34
CA THR A 120 4.92 -0.77 -1.47
C THR A 120 5.91 -1.70 -2.17
N SER A 121 6.08 -1.49 -3.47
CA SER A 121 7.09 -2.16 -4.30
C SER A 121 8.43 -1.40 -4.36
N LEU A 122 8.61 -0.32 -3.58
CA LEU A 122 9.84 0.50 -3.62
C LEU A 122 11.14 -0.27 -3.33
N THR A 123 11.06 -1.43 -2.66
CA THR A 123 12.22 -2.30 -2.40
C THR A 123 12.23 -3.60 -3.20
N GLU A 124 11.29 -3.77 -4.14
CA GLU A 124 11.30 -4.86 -5.11
C GLU A 124 12.44 -4.63 -6.12
N GLY A 125 13.66 -5.01 -5.71
CA GLY A 125 14.87 -4.94 -6.52
C GLY A 125 15.44 -6.32 -6.79
N LYS A 126 15.87 -6.55 -8.04
CA LYS A 126 16.83 -7.62 -8.36
C LYS A 126 18.21 -7.17 -7.85
N TYR A 127 18.79 -7.80 -6.82
CA TYR A 127 20.20 -7.57 -6.52
C TYR A 127 21.05 -8.16 -7.65
N GLY A 128 21.79 -7.30 -8.35
CA GLY A 128 22.84 -7.72 -9.28
C GLY A 128 22.44 -7.67 -10.76
N HIS A 129 23.41 -7.25 -11.57
CA HIS A 129 23.36 -7.14 -13.02
C HIS A 129 23.30 -8.50 -13.76
N GLU A 130 23.16 -9.62 -13.06
CA GLU A 130 23.24 -10.95 -13.68
C GLU A 130 22.19 -11.91 -13.09
N THR A 131 21.39 -12.46 -14.01
CA THR A 131 20.44 -13.57 -13.88
C THR A 131 18.99 -13.21 -13.47
N ASP A 132 18.04 -13.74 -14.26
CA ASP A 132 16.59 -13.79 -14.04
C ASP A 132 16.16 -14.59 -12.80
N ARG A 133 16.89 -14.46 -11.69
CA ARG A 133 16.55 -15.12 -10.44
C ARG A 133 15.82 -14.13 -9.54
N GLU A 134 14.57 -14.45 -9.22
CA GLU A 134 13.90 -13.84 -8.07
C GLU A 134 14.73 -14.13 -6.82
N ILE A 135 15.24 -13.08 -6.21
CA ILE A 135 15.98 -13.19 -4.95
C ILE A 135 14.95 -13.26 -3.84
N PHE A 136 15.06 -14.29 -3.01
CA PHE A 136 14.22 -14.43 -1.83
C PHE A 136 14.46 -13.24 -0.90
N GLN A 137 13.44 -12.40 -0.71
CA GLN A 137 13.45 -11.28 0.22
C GLN A 137 12.70 -11.70 1.50
N PRO A 138 13.40 -11.92 2.63
CA PRO A 138 12.76 -12.32 3.88
C PRO A 138 12.00 -11.17 4.58
N HIS A 139 12.23 -9.94 4.12
CA HIS A 139 11.60 -8.74 4.64
C HIS A 139 11.01 -7.94 3.50
N TYR A 140 9.79 -7.48 3.71
CA TYR A 140 9.03 -6.67 2.77
C TYR A 140 8.78 -5.29 3.36
N THR A 141 8.54 -4.31 2.50
CA THR A 141 8.36 -2.91 2.92
C THR A 141 6.92 -2.44 2.86
N GLY A 142 6.61 -1.53 3.77
CA GLY A 142 5.40 -0.73 3.72
C GLY A 142 5.70 0.74 4.00
N ILE A 143 4.82 1.60 3.51
CA ILE A 143 4.81 3.02 3.85
C ILE A 143 4.05 3.15 5.17
N PRO A 144 4.65 3.69 6.24
CA PRO A 144 4.03 3.72 7.55
C PRO A 144 2.89 4.75 7.59
N SER A 145 1.88 4.50 8.43
CA SER A 145 0.67 5.33 8.50
C SER A 145 0.92 6.84 8.71
N HIS A 146 1.98 7.24 9.42
CA HIS A 146 2.29 8.66 9.61
C HIS A 146 2.75 9.34 8.32
N VAL A 147 3.52 8.64 7.48
CA VAL A 147 3.91 9.13 6.15
C VAL A 147 2.68 9.23 5.24
N ILE A 148 1.78 8.24 5.30
CA ILE A 148 0.51 8.30 4.56
C ILE A 148 -0.33 9.49 5.00
N LYS A 149 -0.46 9.73 6.31
CA LYS A 149 -1.20 10.87 6.86
C LYS A 149 -0.63 12.19 6.36
N GLN A 150 0.68 12.36 6.45
CA GLN A 150 1.38 13.54 5.95
C GLN A 150 1.15 13.75 4.45
N ALA A 151 1.36 12.72 3.64
CA ALA A 151 1.16 12.79 2.19
C ALA A 151 -0.30 13.14 1.82
N VAL A 152 -1.29 12.60 2.54
CA VAL A 152 -2.71 12.93 2.32
C VAL A 152 -3.01 14.38 2.65
N ASP A 153 -2.45 14.92 3.74
CA ASP A 153 -2.60 16.33 4.11
C ASP A 153 -1.97 17.26 3.05
N GLU A 154 -0.78 16.92 2.57
CA GLU A 154 -0.04 17.70 1.56
C GLU A 154 -0.69 17.67 0.16
N LEU A 155 -1.44 16.60 -0.17
CA LEU A 155 -2.13 16.47 -1.45
C LEU A 155 -3.36 17.37 -1.57
N GLU A 156 -3.84 17.95 -0.46
CA GLU A 156 -4.99 18.86 -0.40
C GLU A 156 -6.24 18.35 -1.16
N ALA A 157 -6.44 17.02 -1.17
CA ALA A 157 -7.53 16.38 -1.93
C ALA A 157 -8.92 16.57 -1.26
N GLY A 158 -8.99 17.30 -0.15
CA GLY A 158 -10.22 17.50 0.63
C GLY A 158 -10.67 16.27 1.40
N VAL A 159 -9.74 15.37 1.75
CA VAL A 159 -9.99 14.15 2.52
C VAL A 159 -9.20 14.24 3.81
N CYS A 160 -9.82 13.84 4.92
CA CYS A 160 -9.15 13.69 6.21
C CYS A 160 -8.96 12.21 6.50
N LEU A 161 -7.71 11.80 6.72
CA LEU A 161 -7.40 10.42 7.08
C LEU A 161 -7.65 10.22 8.59
N PRO A 162 -8.53 9.30 9.00
CA PRO A 162 -8.74 9.01 10.41
C PRO A 162 -7.46 8.40 10.99
N TYR A 163 -6.75 9.12 11.85
CA TYR A 163 -5.46 8.73 12.41
C TYR A 163 -5.52 8.83 13.94
N GLU A 164 -5.24 7.73 14.62
CA GLU A 164 -5.31 7.63 16.08
C GLU A 164 -3.94 7.88 16.72
N THR A 165 -3.93 8.71 17.77
CA THR A 165 -2.73 9.01 18.58
C THR A 165 -2.83 8.49 20.02
N PHE A 166 -4.02 8.09 20.48
CA PHE A 166 -4.30 7.62 21.85
C PHE A 166 -3.77 8.52 22.98
N GLU A 167 -3.69 9.84 22.74
CA GLU A 167 -3.37 10.85 23.76
C GLU A 167 -4.59 11.20 24.63
#